data_AF-A0A4V2A926-F1
#
_entry.id   AF-A0A4V2A926-F1
#
_cell.length_a   1.000
_cell.length_b   1.000
_cell.length_c   1.000
_cell.angle_alpha   90.00
_cell.angle_beta   90.00
_cell.angle_gamma   90.00
#
_symmetry.space_group_name_H-M   'P 1'
#
loop_
_entity.id
_entity.type
_entity.pdbx_description
1 polymer ?
#
loop_
_entity_poly.entity_id
_entity_poly.type
_entity_poly.pdbx_seq_one_letter_code
_entity_poly.pdbx_strand_id
1 'polypeptide(L)'
;MAVSNFNKDKITRRKPSLDMSQMVFGKIPPQAKELEEAILGAMMLEKGAFDTVAEILKPECFYMDSNQKIFRAMQGLAIKSLPIDMLTVVEELKLREELEIVGGPYYVSQLTNAVVSSANIEAHCRIVVQKFIQRELIRISGEIIGDAYEDSTDVFDLLDSAEGKLFEITNNHLRKNFDDIDSVLVKTFNRIEDMRNRDDEITGVPTGFPTLDKITYGWQPTDLIILAARPSVGKTAFALNLARTAALNAAKPTAVAFFSLEMSSSQLVQRILSAESEIMLEKISRGKLEEHEMKQLYKKGFDRLSKAPIFIDDSAALNIF
;
A
#
# COMPACT_ATOMS: atom_id res chain seq x y z
N MET A 1 28.46 -62.83 6.78
CA MET A 1 27.97 -62.01 5.66
C MET A 1 27.83 -60.59 6.15
N ALA A 2 28.78 -59.73 5.77
CA ALA A 2 28.78 -58.32 6.09
C ALA A 2 27.85 -57.59 5.10
N VAL A 3 26.93 -56.78 5.62
CA VAL A 3 26.19 -55.80 4.82
C VAL A 3 26.75 -54.43 5.16
N SER A 4 27.38 -53.84 4.17
CA SER A 4 28.16 -52.61 4.19
C SER A 4 27.29 -51.37 4.44
N ASN A 5 27.66 -50.58 5.44
CA ASN A 5 27.19 -49.21 5.61
C ASN A 5 27.83 -48.28 4.55
N PHE A 6 27.16 -48.12 3.41
CA PHE A 6 27.46 -47.06 2.44
C PHE A 6 26.57 -45.84 2.72
N ASN A 7 27.07 -44.92 3.56
CA ASN A 7 26.86 -43.47 3.43
C ASN A 7 27.64 -42.74 4.54
N LYS A 8 28.97 -42.83 4.49
CA LYS A 8 29.83 -41.74 4.96
C LYS A 8 30.10 -40.84 3.74
N ASP A 9 30.20 -39.54 3.99
CA ASP A 9 30.48 -38.45 3.03
C ASP A 9 29.27 -37.80 2.35
N LYS A 10 28.30 -37.34 3.16
CA LYS A 10 27.64 -36.07 2.84
C LYS A 10 28.50 -34.94 3.37
N ILE A 11 29.45 -34.51 2.53
CA ILE A 11 30.11 -33.22 2.65
C ILE A 11 29.00 -32.17 2.74
N THR A 12 28.77 -31.66 3.93
CA THR A 12 28.02 -30.43 4.15
C THR A 12 28.80 -29.33 3.43
N ARG A 13 28.46 -29.08 2.17
CA ARG A 13 28.75 -27.81 1.51
C ARG A 13 28.04 -26.74 2.34
N ARG A 14 28.71 -26.22 3.38
CA ARG A 14 28.43 -24.89 3.90
C ARG A 14 28.39 -24.00 2.66
N LYS A 15 27.20 -23.55 2.28
CA LYS A 15 27.10 -22.41 1.38
C LYS A 15 28.03 -21.35 1.97
N PRO A 16 28.93 -20.73 1.20
CA PRO A 16 29.72 -19.64 1.73
C PRO A 16 28.71 -18.65 2.32
N SER A 17 28.91 -18.27 3.59
CA SER A 17 28.23 -17.12 4.18
C SER A 17 28.31 -16.01 3.15
N LEU A 18 27.15 -15.51 2.71
CA LEU A 18 27.10 -14.39 1.77
C LEU A 18 27.91 -13.25 2.36
N ASP A 19 29.10 -13.03 1.80
CA ASP A 19 30.00 -11.97 2.23
C ASP A 19 29.42 -10.65 1.74
N MET A 20 28.68 -9.98 2.62
CA MET A 20 27.99 -8.70 2.36
C MET A 20 28.95 -7.60 1.93
N SER A 21 30.25 -7.73 2.25
CA SER A 21 31.28 -6.81 1.75
C SER A 21 31.33 -6.78 0.22
N GLN A 22 31.02 -7.90 -0.46
CA GLN A 22 31.00 -7.99 -1.92
C GLN A 22 29.72 -7.46 -2.57
N MET A 23 28.63 -7.24 -1.82
CA MET A 23 27.36 -6.74 -2.41
C MET A 23 27.31 -5.23 -2.60
N VAL A 24 28.07 -4.47 -1.79
CA VAL A 24 28.00 -3.00 -1.73
C VAL A 24 29.26 -2.34 -2.29
N PHE A 25 30.44 -2.96 -2.17
CA PHE A 25 31.66 -2.38 -2.73
C PHE A 25 31.68 -2.44 -4.27
N GLY A 26 31.59 -1.28 -4.91
CA GLY A 26 31.77 -1.10 -6.36
C GLY A 26 30.49 -0.91 -7.18
N LYS A 27 29.30 -0.99 -6.58
CA LYS A 27 28.05 -0.61 -7.26
C LYS A 27 27.79 0.87 -7.10
N ILE A 28 27.53 1.54 -8.21
CA ILE A 28 27.18 2.95 -8.22
C ILE A 28 25.71 3.08 -7.78
N PRO A 29 25.37 4.00 -6.85
CA PRO A 29 23.99 4.23 -6.46
C PRO A 29 23.10 4.55 -7.68
N PRO A 30 21.84 4.11 -7.70
CA PRO A 30 20.92 4.38 -8.80
C PRO A 30 20.78 5.88 -9.09
N GLN A 31 21.08 6.26 -10.33
CA GLN A 31 21.12 7.65 -10.78
C GLN A 31 20.71 7.76 -12.24
N ALA A 32 20.29 8.95 -12.67
CA ALA A 32 19.97 9.29 -14.05
C ALA A 32 20.42 10.73 -14.34
N LYS A 33 21.73 10.96 -14.32
CA LYS A 33 22.32 12.31 -14.40
C LYS A 33 21.87 13.10 -15.64
N GLU A 34 21.86 12.44 -16.81
CA GLU A 34 21.42 13.06 -18.07
C GLU A 34 19.98 13.57 -17.99
N LEU A 35 19.10 12.85 -17.27
CA LEU A 35 17.71 13.28 -17.08
C LEU A 35 17.61 14.42 -16.07
N GLU A 36 18.40 14.37 -14.99
CA GLU A 36 18.47 15.46 -14.01
C GLU A 36 18.88 16.77 -14.69
N GLU A 37 19.91 16.70 -15.54
CA GLU A 37 20.42 17.86 -16.28
C GLU A 37 19.40 18.40 -17.28
N ALA A 38 18.74 17.51 -18.03
CA ALA A 38 17.69 17.87 -18.96
C ALA A 38 16.47 18.51 -18.27
N ILE A 39 16.08 18.03 -17.08
CA ILE A 39 14.96 18.60 -16.32
C ILE A 39 15.30 20.03 -15.86
N LEU A 40 16.47 20.23 -15.25
CA LEU A 40 16.89 21.56 -14.79
C LEU A 40 17.04 22.54 -15.95
N GLY A 41 17.62 22.09 -17.07
CA GLY A 41 17.70 22.91 -18.28
C GLY A 41 16.32 23.29 -18.81
N ALA A 42 15.38 22.35 -18.86
CA ALA A 42 14.04 22.60 -19.39
C ALA A 42 13.27 23.61 -18.52
N MET A 43 13.44 23.55 -17.20
CA MET A 43 12.87 24.52 -16.26
C MET A 43 13.38 25.96 -16.46
N MET A 44 14.59 26.14 -17.00
CA MET A 44 15.15 27.46 -17.31
C MET A 44 14.74 27.97 -18.69
N LEU A 45 14.31 27.10 -19.60
CA LEU A 45 14.00 27.43 -20.98
C LEU A 45 12.49 27.64 -21.21
N GLU A 46 11.65 26.82 -20.57
CA GLU A 46 10.21 26.82 -20.78
C GLU A 46 9.45 27.42 -19.60
N LYS A 47 8.57 28.38 -19.91
CA LYS A 47 7.68 28.99 -18.90
C LYS A 47 6.65 27.97 -18.42
N GLY A 48 6.51 27.83 -17.11
CA GLY A 48 5.57 26.89 -16.48
C GLY A 48 6.13 25.48 -16.29
N ALA A 49 7.27 25.13 -16.88
CA ALA A 49 7.92 23.84 -16.63
C ALA A 49 8.33 23.66 -15.16
N PHE A 50 8.71 24.76 -14.48
CA PHE A 50 9.01 24.73 -13.05
C PHE A 50 7.81 24.25 -12.23
N ASP A 51 6.59 24.75 -12.49
CA ASP A 51 5.41 24.43 -11.70
C ASP A 51 5.09 22.93 -11.78
N THR A 52 5.08 22.37 -13.00
CA THR A 52 4.87 20.94 -13.23
C THR A 52 5.93 20.07 -12.55
N VAL A 53 7.21 20.48 -12.61
CA VAL A 53 8.30 19.70 -12.02
C VAL A 53 8.29 19.81 -10.49
N ALA A 54 7.99 20.98 -9.93
CA ALA A 54 7.96 21.22 -8.50
C ALA A 54 6.86 20.42 -7.78
N GLU A 55 5.80 20.03 -8.49
CA GLU A 55 4.78 19.09 -7.96
C GLU A 55 5.33 17.67 -7.80
N ILE A 56 6.31 17.27 -8.61
CA ILE A 56 6.78 15.88 -8.71
C ILE A 56 8.11 15.68 -7.96
N LEU A 57 9.03 16.64 -8.08
CA LEU A 57 10.39 16.54 -7.58
C LEU A 57 10.66 17.45 -6.40
N LYS A 58 11.38 16.91 -5.43
CA LYS A 58 12.02 17.65 -4.34
C LYS A 58 13.52 17.76 -4.61
N PRO A 59 14.24 18.73 -4.01
CA PRO A 59 15.68 18.83 -4.17
C PRO A 59 16.42 17.51 -3.89
N GLU A 60 15.97 16.75 -2.89
CA GLU A 60 16.59 15.50 -2.45
C GLU A 60 16.49 14.39 -3.51
N CYS A 61 15.55 14.52 -4.47
CA CYS A 61 15.38 13.57 -5.57
C CYS A 61 16.56 13.55 -6.55
N PHE A 62 17.33 14.63 -6.64
CA PHE A 62 18.50 14.71 -7.50
C PHE A 62 19.69 13.99 -6.86
N TYR A 63 20.41 13.19 -7.64
CA TYR A 63 21.60 12.49 -7.17
C TYR A 63 22.78 13.44 -6.98
N MET A 64 22.97 14.37 -7.92
CA MET A 64 24.08 15.31 -7.85
C MET A 64 23.75 16.46 -6.91
N ASP A 65 24.60 16.68 -5.90
CA ASP A 65 24.47 17.79 -4.95
C ASP A 65 24.41 19.16 -5.65
N SER A 66 25.17 19.35 -6.74
CA SER A 66 25.07 20.54 -7.57
C SER A 66 23.66 20.77 -8.12
N ASN A 67 23.01 19.70 -8.60
CA ASN A 67 21.64 19.75 -9.11
C ASN A 67 20.61 20.03 -8.01
N GLN A 68 20.83 19.49 -6.80
CA GLN A 68 19.99 19.80 -5.64
C GLN A 68 20.03 21.29 -5.30
N LYS A 69 21.23 21.89 -5.26
CA LYS A 69 21.42 23.32 -4.98
C LYS A 69 20.79 24.20 -6.04
N ILE A 70 20.96 23.86 -7.33
CA ILE A 70 20.33 24.58 -8.43
C ILE A 70 18.80 24.54 -8.30
N PHE A 71 18.22 23.38 -8.01
CA PHE A 71 16.76 23.27 -7.81
C PHE A 71 16.28 24.10 -6.60
N ARG A 72 17.02 24.10 -5.49
CA ARG A 72 16.72 24.96 -4.32
C ARG A 72 16.80 26.46 -4.65
N ALA A 73 17.72 26.87 -5.51
CA ALA A 73 17.80 28.25 -5.99
C ALA A 73 16.56 28.61 -6.81
N MET A 74 16.13 27.73 -7.73
CA MET A 74 14.89 27.91 -8.50
C MET A 74 13.65 28.01 -7.58
N GLN A 75 13.55 27.16 -6.56
CA GLN A 75 12.47 27.25 -5.56
C GLN A 75 12.50 28.60 -4.83
N GLY A 76 13.68 29.12 -4.50
CA GLY A 76 13.83 30.44 -3.91
C GLY A 76 13.32 31.57 -4.81
N LEU A 77 13.63 31.50 -6.11
CA LEU A 77 13.11 32.45 -7.10
C LEU A 77 11.59 32.36 -7.23
N ALA A 78 11.04 31.15 -7.27
CA ALA A 78 9.59 30.92 -7.32
C ALA A 78 8.86 31.55 -6.12
N ILE A 79 9.38 31.37 -4.90
CA ILE A 79 8.82 31.98 -3.68
C ILE A 79 8.84 33.50 -3.75
N LYS A 80 9.89 34.09 -4.34
CA LYS A 80 9.99 35.54 -4.57
C LYS A 80 9.15 36.02 -5.77
N SER A 81 8.44 35.12 -6.44
CA SER A 81 7.70 35.38 -7.69
C SER A 81 8.59 36.01 -8.78
N LEU A 82 9.87 35.63 -8.80
CA LEU A 82 10.83 36.05 -9.82
C LEU A 82 10.83 35.04 -10.98
N PRO A 83 11.10 35.49 -12.22
CA PRO A 83 11.25 34.59 -13.35
C PRO A 83 12.41 33.62 -13.10
N ILE A 84 12.25 32.39 -13.60
CA ILE A 84 13.24 31.33 -13.51
C ILE A 84 13.82 31.13 -14.90
N ASP A 85 15.01 31.67 -15.10
CA ASP A 85 15.81 31.55 -16.31
C ASP A 85 17.30 31.38 -15.93
N MET A 86 18.16 31.12 -16.92
CA MET A 86 19.59 30.90 -16.68
C MET A 86 20.24 32.04 -15.88
N LEU A 87 19.94 33.30 -16.21
CA LEU A 87 20.62 34.46 -15.61
C LEU A 87 20.17 34.68 -14.18
N THR A 88 18.86 34.58 -13.93
CA THR A 88 18.27 34.71 -12.60
C THR A 88 18.70 33.58 -11.67
N VAL A 89 18.82 32.34 -12.16
CA VAL A 89 19.33 31.21 -11.38
C VAL A 89 20.81 31.41 -11.03
N VAL A 90 21.64 31.87 -11.96
CA VAL A 90 23.06 32.19 -11.68
C VAL A 90 23.17 33.29 -10.62
N GLU A 91 22.34 34.32 -10.70
CA GLU A 91 22.37 35.42 -9.73
C GLU A 91 21.89 34.97 -8.33
N GLU A 92 20.84 34.17 -8.25
CA GLU A 92 20.38 33.59 -6.97
C GLU A 92 21.44 32.67 -6.35
N LEU A 93 22.15 31.87 -7.17
CA LEU A 93 23.26 31.03 -6.71
C LEU A 93 24.45 31.85 -6.20
N LYS A 94 24.73 33.02 -6.80
CA LYS A 94 25.74 33.96 -6.28
C LYS A 94 25.34 34.55 -4.95
N LEU A 95 24.09 35.00 -4.83
CA LEU A 95 23.55 35.55 -3.58
C LEU A 95 23.60 34.55 -2.42
N ARG A 96 23.53 33.26 -2.73
CA ARG A 96 23.67 32.16 -1.76
C ARG A 96 25.10 31.69 -1.53
N GLU A 97 26.07 32.26 -2.24
CA GLU A 97 27.48 31.83 -2.21
C GLU A 97 27.69 30.37 -2.68
N GLU A 98 26.75 29.82 -3.46
CA GLU A 98 26.76 28.43 -3.94
C GLU A 98 27.21 28.29 -5.40
N LEU A 99 27.36 29.40 -6.14
CA LEU A 99 27.68 29.37 -7.57
C LEU A 99 28.97 28.60 -7.90
N GLU A 100 30.03 28.81 -7.13
CA GLU A 100 31.31 28.11 -7.36
C GLU A 100 31.18 26.61 -7.02
N ILE A 101 30.37 26.25 -6.03
CA ILE A 101 30.15 24.86 -5.60
C ILE A 101 29.45 24.05 -6.70
N VAL A 102 28.52 24.66 -7.43
CA VAL A 102 27.79 23.98 -8.50
C VAL A 102 28.59 23.85 -9.81
N GLY A 103 29.80 24.41 -9.89
CA GLY A 103 30.63 24.41 -11.11
C GLY A 103 30.58 25.71 -11.91
N GLY A 104 30.12 26.80 -11.30
CA GLY A 104 30.10 28.13 -11.89
C GLY A 104 29.01 28.36 -12.93
N PRO A 105 28.98 29.55 -13.56
CA PRO A 105 28.00 29.88 -14.60
C PRO A 105 28.05 28.95 -15.81
N TYR A 106 29.23 28.36 -16.08
CA TYR A 106 29.43 27.43 -17.18
C TYR A 106 28.57 26.17 -17.03
N TYR A 107 28.49 25.60 -15.82
CA TYR A 107 27.66 24.41 -15.59
C TYR A 107 26.18 24.71 -15.83
N VAL A 108 25.67 25.83 -15.32
CA VAL A 108 24.27 26.25 -15.55
C VAL A 108 23.97 26.43 -17.04
N SER A 109 24.91 27.00 -17.81
CA SER A 109 24.78 27.11 -19.27
C SER A 109 24.82 25.74 -19.97
N GLN A 110 25.58 24.79 -19.47
CA GLN A 110 25.62 23.44 -20.00
C GLN A 110 24.26 22.72 -19.82
N LEU A 111 23.59 22.91 -18.69
CA LEU A 111 22.26 22.33 -18.42
C LEU A 111 21.24 22.73 -19.48
N THR A 112 21.21 24.00 -19.89
CA THR A 112 20.29 24.46 -20.94
C THR A 112 20.61 23.87 -22.31
N ASN A 113 21.87 23.52 -22.57
CA ASN A 113 22.29 22.91 -23.83
C ASN A 113 21.98 21.40 -23.90
N ALA A 114 21.76 20.75 -22.75
CA ALA A 114 21.44 19.31 -22.69
C ALA A 114 19.97 19.00 -23.07
N VAL A 115 19.11 20.02 -23.17
CA VAL A 115 17.69 19.85 -23.44
C VAL A 115 17.42 19.67 -24.93
N VAL A 116 17.02 18.47 -25.33
CA VAL A 116 16.59 18.18 -26.71
C VAL A 116 15.09 18.44 -26.90
N SER A 117 14.27 18.13 -25.90
CA SER A 117 12.83 18.41 -25.90
C SER A 117 12.28 18.42 -24.47
N SER A 118 11.41 19.38 -24.17
CA SER A 118 10.71 19.48 -22.89
C SER A 118 9.34 18.78 -22.88
N ALA A 119 8.86 18.31 -24.04
CA ALA A 119 7.52 17.72 -24.17
C ALA A 119 7.27 16.50 -23.25
N ASN A 120 8.34 15.81 -22.83
CA ASN A 120 8.28 14.62 -21.97
C ASN A 120 8.89 14.85 -20.58
N ILE A 121 8.99 16.11 -20.11
CA ILE A 121 9.61 16.44 -18.82
C ILE A 121 9.00 15.66 -17.64
N GLU A 122 7.69 15.42 -17.66
CA GLU A 122 6.98 14.65 -16.62
C GLU A 122 7.47 13.19 -16.56
N ALA A 123 7.65 12.55 -17.73
CA ALA A 123 8.16 11.20 -17.83
C ALA A 123 9.62 11.12 -17.32
N HIS A 124 10.44 12.12 -17.61
CA HIS A 124 11.80 12.22 -17.08
C HIS A 124 11.81 12.38 -15.56
N CYS A 125 10.93 13.23 -15.01
CA CYS A 125 10.77 13.40 -13.56
C CYS A 125 10.41 12.08 -12.87
N ARG A 126 9.47 11.31 -13.43
CA ARG A 126 9.10 9.99 -12.90
C ARG A 126 10.29 9.03 -12.84
N ILE A 127 11.19 9.06 -13.82
CA ILE A 127 12.41 8.22 -13.80
C ILE A 127 13.35 8.68 -12.68
N VAL A 128 13.54 9.99 -12.49
CA VAL A 128 14.37 10.53 -11.40
C VAL A 128 13.79 10.15 -10.03
N VAL A 129 12.48 10.23 -9.83
CA VAL A 129 11.79 9.75 -8.61
C VAL A 129 12.05 8.26 -8.38
N GLN A 130 11.95 7.42 -9.42
CA GLN A 130 12.24 5.99 -9.29
C GLN A 130 13.69 5.75 -8.83
N LYS A 131 14.66 6.50 -9.37
CA LYS A 131 16.06 6.40 -8.94
C LYS A 131 16.24 6.87 -7.50
N PHE A 132 15.57 7.95 -7.10
CA PHE A 132 15.57 8.42 -5.73
C PHE A 132 15.00 7.37 -4.76
N ILE A 133 13.83 6.78 -5.05
CA ILE A 133 13.23 5.72 -4.24
C ILE A 133 14.19 4.53 -4.09
N GLN A 134 14.87 4.14 -5.18
CA GLN A 134 15.87 3.08 -5.12
C GLN A 134 17.05 3.43 -4.19
N ARG A 135 17.50 4.70 -4.17
CA ARG A 135 18.56 5.15 -3.25
C ARG A 135 18.09 5.17 -1.80
N GLU A 136 16.88 5.64 -1.53
CA GLU A 136 16.32 5.65 -0.18
C GLU A 136 16.13 4.23 0.37
N LEU A 137 15.69 3.29 -0.46
CA LEU A 137 15.61 1.88 -0.07
C LEU A 137 16.98 1.31 0.31
N ILE A 138 18.04 1.66 -0.44
CA ILE A 138 19.41 1.25 -0.10
C ILE A 138 19.86 1.86 1.23
N ARG A 139 19.60 3.16 1.45
CA ARG A 139 19.95 3.87 2.69
C ARG A 139 19.26 3.25 3.90
N ILE A 140 17.92 3.12 3.85
CA ILE A 140 17.12 2.57 4.94
C ILE A 140 17.46 1.12 5.21
N SER A 141 17.68 0.31 4.17
CA SER A 141 18.14 -1.07 4.36
C SER A 141 19.50 -1.12 5.05
N GLY A 142 20.42 -0.21 4.71
CA GLY A 142 21.72 -0.10 5.37
C GLY A 142 21.60 0.23 6.86
N GLU A 143 20.70 1.16 7.21
CA GLU A 143 20.39 1.47 8.61
C GLU A 143 19.77 0.28 9.34
N ILE A 144 18.73 -0.35 8.79
CA ILE A 144 18.08 -1.54 9.39
C ILE A 144 19.10 -2.66 9.61
N ILE A 145 20.02 -2.88 8.66
CA ILE A 145 21.08 -3.87 8.83
C ILE A 145 22.02 -3.46 9.98
N GLY A 146 22.40 -2.19 10.08
CA GLY A 146 23.23 -1.69 11.17
C GLY A 146 22.55 -1.88 12.53
N ASP A 147 21.30 -1.43 12.64
CA ASP A 147 20.47 -1.54 13.83
C ASP A 147 20.27 -3.02 14.24
N ALA A 148 20.17 -3.95 13.27
CA ALA A 148 20.04 -5.39 13.54
C ALA A 148 21.31 -6.08 14.08
N TYR A 149 22.49 -5.46 13.94
CA TYR A 149 23.72 -5.94 14.57
C TYR A 149 23.92 -5.38 15.99
N GLU A 150 23.10 -4.43 16.41
CA GLU A 150 23.22 -3.76 17.71
C GLU A 150 22.42 -4.52 18.78
N ASP A 151 23.12 -5.23 19.67
CA ASP A 151 22.51 -6.10 20.70
C ASP A 151 21.71 -5.34 21.79
N SER A 152 21.68 -4.01 21.77
CA SER A 152 21.01 -3.19 22.80
C SER A 152 19.54 -2.84 22.49
N THR A 153 19.07 -3.12 21.28
CA THR A 153 17.73 -2.71 20.82
C THR A 153 16.74 -3.86 20.95
N ASP A 154 15.53 -3.59 21.47
CA ASP A 154 14.46 -4.60 21.49
C ASP A 154 14.06 -4.96 20.04
N VAL A 155 13.83 -6.25 19.79
CA VAL A 155 13.53 -6.76 18.45
C VAL A 155 12.20 -6.22 17.92
N PHE A 156 11.20 -5.99 18.79
CA PHE A 156 9.92 -5.43 18.37
C PHE A 156 10.04 -3.95 18.02
N ASP A 157 10.80 -3.18 18.80
CA ASP A 157 11.08 -1.77 18.48
C ASP A 157 11.84 -1.63 17.14
N LEU A 158 12.76 -2.56 16.86
CA LEU A 158 13.47 -2.62 15.58
C LEU A 158 12.52 -2.90 14.40
N LEU A 159 11.57 -3.84 14.57
CA LEU A 159 10.56 -4.15 13.56
C LEU A 159 9.67 -2.93 13.27
N ASP A 160 9.15 -2.29 14.32
CA ASP A 160 8.30 -1.11 14.21
C ASP A 160 9.05 0.06 13.54
N SER A 161 10.32 0.27 13.91
CA SER A 161 11.16 1.30 13.28
C SER A 161 11.40 1.02 11.79
N ALA A 162 11.70 -0.23 11.43
CA ALA A 162 11.91 -0.63 10.05
C ALA A 162 10.65 -0.44 9.19
N GLU A 163 9.47 -0.80 9.73
CA GLU A 163 8.19 -0.61 9.05
C GLU A 163 7.87 0.88 8.87
N GLY A 164 8.06 1.69 9.91
CA GLY A 164 7.87 3.14 9.84
C GLY A 164 8.75 3.80 8.77
N LYS A 165 10.04 3.46 8.74
CA LYS A 165 11.00 3.96 7.73
C LYS A 165 10.58 3.60 6.30
N LEU A 166 10.11 2.39 6.05
CA LEU A 166 9.62 1.97 4.72
C LEU A 166 8.30 2.65 4.33
N PHE A 167 7.42 2.87 5.30
CA PHE A 167 6.15 3.55 5.08
C PHE A 167 6.34 5.03 4.66
N GLU A 168 7.30 5.74 5.26
CA GLU A 168 7.61 7.13 4.93
C GLU A 168 8.04 7.32 3.46
N ILE A 169 8.84 6.39 2.89
CA ILE A 169 9.23 6.42 1.47
C ILE A 169 7.97 6.40 0.60
N THR A 170 7.05 5.49 0.93
CA THR A 170 5.84 5.24 0.14
C THR A 170 4.92 6.45 0.18
N ASN A 171 4.67 7.03 1.36
CA ASN A 171 3.70 8.13 1.51
C ASN A 171 4.21 9.46 0.95
N ASN A 172 5.52 9.74 1.02
CA ASN A 172 6.06 11.04 0.61
C ASN A 172 6.21 11.24 -0.92
N HIS A 173 6.20 10.17 -1.72
CA HIS A 173 6.47 10.23 -3.17
C HIS A 173 5.37 9.63 -4.05
N LEU A 174 4.35 8.99 -3.46
CA LEU A 174 3.20 8.41 -4.18
C LEU A 174 1.88 9.14 -3.92
N ARG A 175 1.90 10.35 -3.33
CA ARG A 175 0.65 11.13 -3.20
C ARG A 175 0.03 11.31 -4.58
N LYS A 176 -1.13 10.68 -4.77
CA LYS A 176 -2.02 10.97 -5.88
C LYS A 176 -2.35 12.45 -5.85
N ASN A 177 -2.00 13.15 -6.93
CA ASN A 177 -2.54 14.46 -7.25
C ASN A 177 -4.06 14.41 -7.20
N PHE A 178 -4.68 15.53 -6.85
CA PHE A 178 -6.13 15.69 -6.89
C PHE A 178 -6.66 15.21 -8.26
N ASP A 179 -7.65 14.32 -8.28
CA ASP A 179 -8.29 13.92 -9.53
C ASP A 179 -9.06 15.14 -10.09
N ASP A 180 -8.80 15.51 -11.34
CA ASP A 180 -9.58 16.53 -12.05
C ASP A 180 -11.05 16.08 -12.14
N ILE A 181 -12.00 17.01 -11.99
CA ILE A 181 -13.43 16.70 -11.98
C ILE A 181 -13.88 16.00 -13.27
N ASP A 182 -13.32 16.34 -14.43
CA ASP A 182 -13.64 15.72 -15.71
C ASP A 182 -13.23 14.25 -15.71
N SER A 183 -12.07 13.93 -15.12
CA SER A 183 -11.61 12.55 -14.98
C SER A 183 -12.52 11.73 -14.04
N VAL A 184 -13.05 12.35 -12.99
CA VAL A 184 -14.00 11.73 -12.06
C VAL A 184 -15.35 11.54 -12.72
N LEU A 185 -15.82 12.51 -13.50
CA LEU A 185 -17.08 12.44 -14.24
C LEU A 185 -17.06 11.31 -15.27
N VAL A 186 -15.98 11.14 -16.03
CA VAL A 186 -15.83 10.03 -16.99
C VAL A 186 -15.87 8.68 -16.26
N LYS A 187 -15.11 8.52 -15.16
CA LYS A 187 -15.14 7.29 -14.34
C LYS A 187 -16.55 7.01 -13.79
N THR A 188 -17.24 8.05 -13.33
CA THR A 188 -18.59 7.95 -12.76
C THR A 188 -19.62 7.59 -13.83
N PHE A 189 -19.53 8.20 -15.02
CA PHE A 189 -20.42 7.91 -16.14
C PHE A 189 -20.30 6.46 -16.60
N ASN A 190 -19.06 5.96 -16.77
CA ASN A 190 -18.82 4.55 -17.13
C ASN A 190 -19.41 3.60 -16.08
N ARG A 191 -19.27 3.93 -14.79
CA ARG A 191 -19.89 3.15 -13.71
C ARG A 191 -21.42 3.14 -13.81
N ILE A 192 -22.05 4.26 -14.14
CA ILE A 192 -23.51 4.35 -14.32
C ILE A 192 -23.96 3.51 -15.52
N GLU A 193 -23.25 3.55 -16.65
CA GLU A 193 -23.57 2.72 -17.82
C GLU A 193 -23.41 1.23 -17.52
N ASP A 194 -22.33 0.84 -16.83
CA ASP A 194 -22.13 -0.54 -16.38
C ASP A 194 -23.27 -1.02 -15.47
N MET A 195 -23.76 -0.15 -14.58
CA MET A 195 -24.88 -0.47 -13.69
C MET A 195 -26.21 -0.55 -14.44
N ARG A 196 -26.43 0.30 -15.44
CA ARG A 196 -27.62 0.28 -16.29
C ARG A 196 -27.71 -0.97 -17.16
N ASN A 197 -26.56 -1.50 -17.60
CA ASN A 197 -26.48 -2.69 -18.43
C ASN A 197 -26.58 -4.01 -17.64
N ARG A 198 -26.54 -3.95 -16.31
CA ARG A 198 -26.78 -5.11 -15.44
C ARG A 198 -28.26 -5.14 -15.05
N ASP A 199 -28.87 -6.31 -15.15
CA ASP A 199 -30.27 -6.56 -14.74
C ASP A 199 -30.38 -6.88 -13.23
N ASP A 200 -29.31 -6.61 -12.45
CA ASP A 200 -29.25 -6.87 -11.01
C ASP A 200 -29.87 -5.71 -10.22
N GLU A 201 -30.93 -5.99 -9.45
CA GLU A 201 -31.56 -4.99 -8.56
C GLU A 201 -30.64 -4.56 -7.38
N ILE A 202 -29.65 -5.37 -7.01
CA ILE A 202 -28.75 -5.14 -5.88
C ILE A 202 -27.34 -4.84 -6.39
N THR A 203 -26.87 -3.62 -6.12
CA THR A 203 -25.58 -3.11 -6.61
C THR A 203 -24.42 -3.44 -5.67
N GLY A 204 -24.71 -3.52 -4.37
CA GLY A 204 -23.75 -3.82 -3.30
C GLY A 204 -23.70 -5.30 -2.91
N VAL A 205 -23.19 -5.57 -1.71
CA VAL A 205 -23.25 -6.90 -1.09
C VAL A 205 -24.64 -7.08 -0.46
N PRO A 206 -25.40 -8.12 -0.84
CA PRO A 206 -26.77 -8.30 -0.34
C PRO A 206 -26.79 -8.53 1.17
N THR A 207 -27.73 -7.87 1.86
CA THR A 207 -27.88 -7.97 3.32
C THR A 207 -28.58 -9.26 3.74
N GLY A 208 -29.37 -9.86 2.85
CA GLY A 208 -30.21 -11.03 3.15
C GLY A 208 -31.61 -10.68 3.64
N PHE A 209 -31.92 -9.40 3.76
CA PHE A 209 -33.23 -8.90 4.14
C PHE A 209 -33.80 -8.09 2.97
N PRO A 210 -34.76 -8.61 2.20
CA PRO A 210 -35.26 -7.92 1.00
C PRO A 210 -35.80 -6.51 1.26
N THR A 211 -36.35 -6.26 2.45
CA THR A 211 -36.80 -4.93 2.86
C THR A 211 -35.65 -3.95 3.09
N LEU A 212 -34.52 -4.43 3.61
CA LEU A 212 -33.32 -3.62 3.82
C LEU A 212 -32.59 -3.40 2.50
N ASP A 213 -32.47 -4.44 1.67
CA ASP A 213 -31.86 -4.37 0.35
C ASP A 213 -32.58 -3.38 -0.58
N LYS A 214 -33.89 -3.21 -0.44
CA LYS A 214 -34.65 -2.18 -1.18
C LYS A 214 -34.28 -0.74 -0.80
N ILE A 215 -33.76 -0.54 0.41
CA ILE A 215 -33.40 0.79 0.93
C ILE A 215 -31.91 1.05 0.69
N THR A 216 -31.05 0.05 0.93
CA THR A 216 -29.60 0.18 0.85
C THR A 216 -29.03 -0.18 -0.52
N TYR A 217 -29.78 -0.92 -1.33
CA TYR A 217 -29.29 -1.57 -2.55
C TYR A 217 -28.11 -2.52 -2.26
N GLY A 218 -28.11 -3.12 -1.07
CA GLY A 218 -26.98 -3.87 -0.52
C GLY A 218 -25.91 -2.96 0.10
N TRP A 219 -24.90 -3.55 0.72
CA TRP A 219 -23.77 -2.83 1.30
C TRP A 219 -22.83 -2.34 0.19
N GLN A 220 -22.72 -1.03 0.04
CA GLN A 220 -21.87 -0.44 -1.00
C GLN A 220 -20.39 -0.52 -0.61
N PRO A 221 -19.49 -0.70 -1.60
CA PRO A 221 -18.06 -0.54 -1.36
C PRO A 221 -17.77 0.87 -0.83
N THR A 222 -16.72 1.01 -0.01
CA THR A 222 -16.25 2.28 0.62
C THR A 222 -17.11 2.88 1.74
N ASP A 223 -18.32 2.36 1.98
CA ASP A 223 -19.18 2.85 3.07
C ASP A 223 -18.75 2.31 4.45
N LEU A 224 -18.79 3.19 5.46
CA LEU A 224 -18.68 2.81 6.87
C LEU A 224 -20.08 2.67 7.48
N ILE A 225 -20.50 1.43 7.75
CA ILE A 225 -21.81 1.13 8.33
C ILE A 225 -21.68 0.81 9.82
N ILE A 226 -22.35 1.59 10.66
CA ILE A 226 -22.29 1.46 12.11
C ILE A 226 -23.56 0.78 12.64
N LEU A 227 -23.41 -0.40 13.25
CA LEU A 227 -24.48 -1.11 13.94
C LEU A 227 -24.40 -0.86 15.46
N ALA A 228 -25.29 -0.03 15.98
CA ALA A 228 -25.43 0.26 17.41
C ALA A 228 -26.70 -0.37 17.99
N ALA A 229 -26.58 -1.08 19.10
CA ALA A 229 -27.70 -1.63 19.84
C ALA A 229 -27.33 -1.79 21.32
N ARG A 230 -28.34 -1.84 22.19
CA ARG A 230 -28.14 -2.13 23.63
C ARG A 230 -27.66 -3.57 23.84
N PRO A 231 -26.99 -3.88 24.97
CA PRO A 231 -26.69 -5.25 25.35
C PRO A 231 -27.93 -6.14 25.30
N SER A 232 -27.74 -7.40 24.91
CA SER A 232 -28.81 -8.42 24.80
C SER A 232 -29.88 -8.20 23.73
N VAL A 233 -29.80 -7.13 22.91
CA VAL A 233 -30.73 -6.91 21.77
C VAL A 233 -30.43 -7.81 20.58
N GLY A 234 -29.21 -8.38 20.52
CA GLY A 234 -28.80 -9.30 19.46
C GLY A 234 -27.89 -8.71 18.38
N LYS A 235 -27.12 -7.65 18.70
CA LYS A 235 -26.12 -7.04 17.80
C LYS A 235 -25.24 -8.09 17.11
N THR A 236 -24.63 -8.99 17.89
CA THR A 236 -23.76 -10.05 17.37
C THR A 236 -24.51 -11.03 16.48
N ALA A 237 -25.74 -11.41 16.87
CA ALA A 237 -26.55 -12.32 16.06
C ALA A 237 -26.95 -11.70 14.71
N PHE A 238 -27.26 -10.40 14.68
CA PHE A 238 -27.54 -9.68 13.45
C PHE A 238 -26.27 -9.57 12.57
N ALA A 239 -25.14 -9.15 13.14
CA ALA A 239 -23.88 -9.05 12.42
C ALA A 239 -23.42 -10.39 11.82
N LEU A 240 -23.55 -11.49 12.56
CA LEU A 240 -23.23 -12.83 12.06
C LEU A 240 -24.15 -13.27 10.93
N ASN A 241 -25.43 -12.91 10.96
CA ASN A 241 -26.35 -13.20 9.85
C ASN A 241 -25.98 -12.41 8.59
N LEU A 242 -25.58 -11.14 8.72
CA LEU A 242 -25.08 -10.36 7.58
C LEU A 242 -23.82 -11.00 6.98
N ALA A 243 -22.84 -11.35 7.82
CA ALA A 243 -21.61 -12.02 7.41
C ALA A 243 -21.88 -13.35 6.71
N ARG A 244 -22.76 -14.17 7.30
CA ARG A 244 -23.20 -15.46 6.74
C ARG A 244 -23.85 -15.27 5.36
N THR A 245 -24.80 -14.35 5.23
CA THR A 245 -25.51 -14.14 3.96
C THR A 245 -24.58 -13.63 2.87
N ALA A 246 -23.65 -12.72 3.20
CA ALA A 246 -22.65 -12.22 2.26
C ALA A 246 -21.74 -13.35 1.74
N ALA A 247 -21.29 -14.23 2.63
CA ALA A 247 -20.38 -15.31 2.28
C ALA A 247 -21.05 -16.50 1.58
N LEU A 248 -22.29 -16.83 1.95
CA LEU A 248 -23.05 -17.96 1.40
C LEU A 248 -23.96 -17.57 0.22
N ASN A 249 -23.85 -16.34 -0.28
CA ASN A 249 -24.66 -15.91 -1.41
C ASN A 249 -24.39 -16.78 -2.65
N ALA A 250 -25.45 -17.30 -3.27
CA ALA A 250 -25.35 -18.23 -4.39
C ALA A 250 -24.89 -17.56 -5.70
N ALA A 251 -25.20 -16.28 -5.92
CA ALA A 251 -24.86 -15.55 -7.13
C ALA A 251 -23.49 -14.87 -7.01
N LYS A 252 -23.18 -14.33 -5.83
CA LYS A 252 -21.96 -13.54 -5.58
C LYS A 252 -21.41 -13.78 -4.18
N PRO A 253 -20.72 -14.91 -3.94
CA PRO A 253 -20.08 -15.17 -2.65
C PRO A 253 -19.01 -14.12 -2.39
N THR A 254 -19.14 -13.41 -1.27
CA THR A 254 -18.24 -12.32 -0.89
C THR A 254 -17.40 -12.75 0.30
N ALA A 255 -16.08 -12.58 0.23
CA ALA A 255 -15.20 -12.88 1.35
C ALA A 255 -15.47 -11.93 2.52
N VAL A 256 -15.57 -12.48 3.73
CA VAL A 256 -15.87 -11.72 4.95
C VAL A 256 -14.78 -11.98 5.99
N ALA A 257 -14.18 -10.91 6.48
CA ALA A 257 -13.36 -10.94 7.69
C ALA A 257 -14.21 -10.48 8.88
N PHE A 258 -14.24 -11.29 9.94
CA PHE A 258 -14.98 -11.01 11.16
C PHE A 258 -14.05 -10.92 12.35
N PHE A 259 -13.92 -9.71 12.91
CA PHE A 259 -13.09 -9.45 14.08
C PHE A 259 -13.97 -9.48 15.34
N SER A 260 -13.61 -10.30 16.32
CA SER A 260 -14.34 -10.41 17.57
C SER A 260 -13.46 -10.16 18.78
N LEU A 261 -13.85 -9.17 19.58
CA LEU A 261 -13.14 -8.80 20.80
C LEU A 261 -13.82 -9.32 22.07
N GLU A 262 -15.05 -9.83 21.97
CA GLU A 262 -15.86 -10.27 23.12
C GLU A 262 -16.05 -11.80 23.15
N MET A 263 -16.10 -12.43 21.98
CA MET A 263 -16.48 -13.83 21.83
C MET A 263 -15.40 -14.60 21.09
N SER A 264 -15.15 -15.85 21.50
CA SER A 264 -14.18 -16.68 20.79
C SER A 264 -14.71 -17.15 19.44
N SER A 265 -13.78 -17.45 18.53
CA SER A 265 -14.06 -17.97 17.19
C SER A 265 -14.99 -19.20 17.25
N SER A 266 -14.76 -20.12 18.20
CA SER A 266 -15.61 -21.30 18.37
C SER A 266 -17.05 -20.95 18.75
N GLN A 267 -17.27 -19.95 19.60
CA GLN A 267 -18.62 -19.53 20.00
C GLN A 267 -19.38 -18.87 18.84
N LEU A 268 -18.69 -18.10 18.00
CA LEU A 268 -19.28 -17.50 16.80
C LEU A 268 -19.65 -18.56 15.77
N VAL A 269 -18.76 -19.53 15.53
CA VAL A 269 -19.01 -20.64 14.60
C VAL A 269 -20.21 -21.47 15.04
N GLN A 270 -20.36 -21.78 16.33
CA GLN A 270 -21.55 -22.49 16.84
C GLN A 270 -22.85 -21.74 16.52
N ARG A 271 -22.85 -20.40 16.60
CA ARG A 271 -24.01 -19.57 16.25
C ARG A 271 -24.30 -19.58 14.76
N ILE A 272 -23.27 -19.50 13.91
CA ILE A 272 -23.44 -19.61 12.45
C ILE A 272 -23.98 -21.00 12.08
N LEU A 273 -23.42 -22.06 12.67
CA LEU A 273 -23.90 -23.43 12.47
C LEU A 273 -25.34 -23.61 12.94
N SER A 274 -25.73 -23.05 14.08
CA SER A 274 -27.13 -23.06 14.54
C SER A 274 -28.05 -22.38 13.53
N ALA A 275 -27.66 -21.21 13.01
CA ALA A 275 -28.43 -20.45 12.03
C ALA A 275 -28.54 -21.14 10.65
N GLU A 276 -27.51 -21.88 10.23
CA GLU A 276 -27.51 -22.60 8.95
C GLU A 276 -28.19 -23.97 9.04
N SER A 277 -27.97 -24.70 10.12
CA SER A 277 -28.53 -26.04 10.32
C SER A 277 -29.96 -26.03 10.85
N GLU A 278 -30.47 -24.89 11.32
CA GLU A 278 -31.80 -24.74 11.95
C GLU A 278 -31.95 -25.58 13.24
N ILE A 279 -30.82 -25.91 13.88
CA ILE A 279 -30.78 -26.64 15.16
C ILE A 279 -30.57 -25.64 16.29
N MET A 280 -31.27 -25.84 17.41
CA MET A 280 -31.14 -25.00 18.59
C MET A 280 -29.69 -24.94 19.09
N LEU A 281 -29.20 -23.72 19.33
CA LEU A 281 -27.83 -23.47 19.80
C LEU A 281 -27.50 -24.26 21.07
N GLU A 282 -28.44 -24.39 22.02
CA GLU A 282 -28.24 -25.14 23.26
C GLU A 282 -27.87 -26.61 23.00
N LYS A 283 -28.51 -27.27 22.02
CA LYS A 283 -28.20 -28.66 21.66
C LYS A 283 -26.79 -28.79 21.09
N ILE A 284 -26.38 -27.85 20.23
CA ILE A 284 -25.05 -27.80 19.64
C ILE A 284 -23.99 -27.53 20.72
N SER A 285 -24.20 -26.52 21.57
CA SER A 285 -23.25 -26.16 22.63
C SER A 285 -23.12 -27.25 23.70
N ARG A 286 -24.18 -28.03 23.97
CA ARG A 286 -24.15 -29.16 24.91
C ARG A 286 -23.72 -30.49 24.26
N GLY A 287 -23.60 -30.54 22.94
CA GLY A 287 -23.30 -31.77 22.19
C GLY A 287 -24.39 -32.85 22.28
N LYS A 288 -25.63 -32.49 22.65
CA LYS A 288 -26.77 -33.41 22.80
C LYS A 288 -27.65 -33.34 21.56
N LEU A 289 -27.19 -33.99 20.50
CA LEU A 289 -27.88 -34.05 19.21
C LEU A 289 -28.40 -35.47 18.96
N GLU A 290 -29.62 -35.57 18.45
CA GLU A 290 -30.12 -36.85 17.94
C GLU A 290 -29.40 -37.22 16.63
N GLU A 291 -29.39 -38.50 16.25
CA GLU A 291 -28.69 -38.93 15.02
C GLU A 291 -29.15 -38.20 13.76
N HIS A 292 -30.44 -37.87 13.68
CA HIS A 292 -31.00 -37.13 12.55
C HIS A 292 -30.53 -35.66 12.54
N GLU A 293 -30.43 -35.03 13.71
CA GLU A 293 -29.90 -33.67 13.89
C GLU A 293 -28.40 -33.62 13.57
N MET A 294 -27.64 -34.66 13.94
CA MET A 294 -26.23 -34.76 13.60
C MET A 294 -26.02 -34.82 12.09
N LYS A 295 -26.82 -35.63 11.37
CA LYS A 295 -26.80 -35.67 9.90
C LYS A 295 -27.17 -34.31 9.28
N GLN A 296 -28.13 -33.62 9.85
CA GLN A 296 -28.53 -32.27 9.42
C GLN A 296 -27.42 -31.24 9.65
N LEU A 297 -26.76 -31.26 10.80
CA LEU A 297 -25.65 -30.37 11.13
C LEU A 297 -24.47 -30.54 10.17
N TYR A 298 -24.11 -31.78 9.84
CA TYR A 298 -23.07 -32.05 8.85
C TYR A 298 -23.46 -31.57 7.45
N LYS A 299 -24.62 -32.00 6.96
CA LYS A 299 -25.04 -31.75 5.57
C LYS A 299 -25.39 -30.29 5.29
N LYS A 300 -26.12 -29.64 6.21
CA LYS A 300 -26.54 -28.23 6.03
C LYS A 300 -25.50 -27.26 6.57
N GLY A 301 -24.91 -27.54 7.73
CA GLY A 301 -23.96 -26.64 8.39
C GLY A 301 -22.55 -26.78 7.84
N PHE A 302 -21.88 -27.89 8.13
CA PHE A 302 -20.45 -28.06 7.83
C PHE A 302 -20.14 -27.99 6.33
N ASP A 303 -20.82 -28.76 5.48
CA ASP A 303 -20.50 -28.83 4.04
C ASP A 303 -20.66 -27.49 3.30
N ARG A 304 -21.58 -26.64 3.77
CA ARG A 304 -21.79 -25.30 3.21
C ARG A 304 -20.79 -24.32 3.79
N LEU A 305 -20.62 -24.32 5.11
CA LEU A 305 -19.75 -23.36 5.80
C LEU A 305 -18.28 -23.58 5.47
N SER A 306 -17.85 -24.84 5.26
CA SER A 306 -16.46 -25.16 4.91
C SER A 306 -16.02 -24.61 3.55
N LYS A 307 -16.98 -24.29 2.68
CA LYS A 307 -16.73 -23.70 1.35
C LYS A 307 -16.94 -22.18 1.34
N ALA A 308 -17.42 -21.62 2.45
CA ALA A 308 -17.71 -20.20 2.57
C ALA A 308 -16.41 -19.42 2.85
N PRO A 309 -16.18 -18.28 2.19
CA PRO A 309 -15.01 -17.44 2.43
C PRO A 309 -15.19 -16.58 3.69
N ILE A 310 -15.31 -17.20 4.86
CA ILE A 310 -15.42 -16.51 6.16
C ILE A 310 -14.11 -16.70 6.94
N PHE A 311 -13.48 -15.60 7.30
CA PHE A 311 -12.27 -15.54 8.11
C PHE A 311 -12.61 -14.89 9.45
N ILE A 312 -12.22 -15.52 10.56
CA ILE A 312 -12.51 -15.03 11.91
C ILE A 312 -11.20 -14.79 12.64
N ASP A 313 -11.09 -13.64 13.28
CA ASP A 313 -9.99 -13.28 14.17
C ASP A 313 -10.56 -12.90 15.54
N ASP A 314 -10.22 -13.68 16.57
CA ASP A 314 -10.58 -13.46 17.97
C ASP A 314 -9.39 -13.07 18.85
N SER A 315 -8.33 -12.53 18.25
CA SER A 315 -7.15 -12.03 18.96
C SER A 315 -7.54 -10.89 19.92
N ALA A 316 -7.21 -11.07 21.20
CA ALA A 316 -7.44 -10.05 22.22
C ALA A 316 -6.53 -8.84 21.96
N ALA A 317 -7.11 -7.63 21.94
CA ALA A 317 -6.45 -6.37 21.60
C ALA A 317 -5.91 -6.33 20.16
N LEU A 318 -6.81 -6.08 19.20
CA LEU A 318 -6.41 -5.58 17.88
C LEU A 318 -5.76 -4.20 18.07
N ASN A 319 -4.44 -4.14 18.03
CA ASN A 319 -3.75 -2.88 17.77
C ASN A 319 -4.04 -2.49 16.32
N ILE A 320 -4.47 -1.24 16.12
CA ILE A 320 -4.77 -0.68 14.79
C ILE A 320 -3.47 -0.09 14.18
N PHE A 321 -2.34 -0.71 14.51
CA PHE A 321 -1.01 -0.28 14.11
C PHE A 321 -0.33 -1.49 13.48
#